data_AF-A0A954CDJ6-F1
#
_entry.id   AF-A0A954CDJ6-F1
#
_cell.length_a   1.000
_cell.length_b   1.000
_cell.length_c   1.000
_cell.angle_alpha   90.00
_cell.angle_beta   90.00
_cell.angle_gamma   90.00
#
_symmetry.space_group_name_H-M   'P 1'
#
loop_
_entity.id
_entity.type
_entity.pdbx_description
1 polymer ?
#
loop_
_entity_poly.entity_id
_entity_poly.type
_entity_poly.pdbx_seq_one_letter_code
_entity_poly.pdbx_strand_id
1 'polypeptide(L)'
;MTALLFRSTAITAAVLALAACGPAPDSGNRTTDTVDEERSLRTESPQAVAEFEDGIAGGIAVAPTIVAGEPMPMPLPPPQYDPFSEQYEDVDLNPVHLVSEDPVSTFSSDVDTAAYANVRRYITDGQTPPRDAVRIEEMINYFDYDYAGPEDAVPPFAATVAVAPTPWNEDTQILHIGIQGYDIDLSERPRANLVFLVDVSGSMEGSDRLPLLQQSLRMLTEQLQDDDTVSIVTYAGGVRVVLEPTPGSQRNRILAAIDHLQSGGSTAGAAGIEQAYELARRNFDEDAVNRVILGTDGDFNVGI
;
A
#
# COMPACT_ATOMS: atom_id res chain seq x y z
N MET A 1 -61.06 13.02 -36.71
CA MET A 1 -60.67 11.94 -37.64
C MET A 1 -59.33 11.40 -37.16
N THR A 2 -59.37 10.36 -36.32
CA THR A 2 -58.95 8.96 -36.64
C THR A 2 -57.42 8.84 -36.73
N ALA A 3 -56.69 8.04 -35.96
CA ALA A 3 -57.04 6.93 -35.07
C ALA A 3 -55.91 6.67 -34.05
N LEU A 4 -56.32 6.16 -32.88
CA LEU A 4 -55.53 5.40 -31.91
C LEU A 4 -54.75 4.28 -32.60
N LEU A 5 -53.53 3.97 -32.13
CA LEU A 5 -52.99 2.62 -32.13
C LEU A 5 -52.10 2.42 -30.90
N PHE A 6 -52.74 1.86 -29.87
CA PHE A 6 -52.13 1.16 -28.76
C PHE A 6 -51.30 -0.02 -29.30
N ARG A 7 -50.06 -0.18 -28.84
CA ARG A 7 -49.42 -1.49 -28.75
C ARG A 7 -48.84 -1.67 -27.36
N SER A 8 -49.64 -2.34 -26.53
CA SER A 8 -49.21 -3.07 -25.34
C SER A 8 -48.11 -4.06 -25.72
N THR A 9 -46.93 -3.92 -25.12
CA THR A 9 -45.98 -5.03 -25.00
C THR A 9 -45.95 -5.42 -23.54
N ALA A 10 -46.48 -6.61 -23.26
CA ALA A 10 -46.61 -7.14 -21.93
C ALA A 10 -45.23 -7.45 -21.33
N ILE A 11 -45.00 -6.86 -20.17
CA ILE A 11 -43.93 -7.18 -19.22
C ILE A 11 -44.13 -8.63 -18.77
N THR A 12 -43.18 -9.50 -19.08
CA THR A 12 -43.12 -10.85 -18.50
C THR A 12 -41.93 -10.87 -17.53
N ALA A 13 -42.16 -10.39 -16.31
CA ALA A 13 -41.24 -10.54 -15.20
C ALA A 13 -41.45 -11.93 -14.59
N ALA A 14 -40.54 -12.86 -14.86
CA ALA A 14 -40.49 -14.14 -14.17
C ALA A 14 -39.75 -13.93 -12.84
N VAL A 15 -40.52 -13.69 -11.77
CA VAL A 15 -40.04 -13.73 -10.39
C VAL A 15 -39.89 -15.19 -9.99
N LEU A 16 -38.66 -15.69 -9.91
CA LEU A 16 -38.38 -16.97 -9.27
C LEU A 16 -37.99 -16.71 -7.81
N ALA A 17 -38.97 -16.80 -6.92
CA ALA A 17 -38.76 -16.82 -5.48
C ALA A 17 -38.41 -18.25 -5.05
N LEU A 18 -37.19 -18.46 -4.56
CA LEU A 18 -36.84 -19.66 -3.80
C LEU A 18 -36.55 -19.24 -2.35
N ALA A 19 -37.57 -19.42 -1.52
CA ALA A 19 -37.43 -19.50 -0.08
C ALA A 19 -37.03 -20.95 0.28
N ALA A 20 -35.96 -21.11 1.05
CA ALA A 20 -35.71 -22.33 1.80
C ALA A 20 -35.08 -21.98 3.16
N CYS A 21 -35.75 -22.45 4.21
CA CYS A 21 -35.50 -22.22 5.62
C CYS A 21 -34.18 -22.83 6.12
N GLY A 22 -33.60 -22.21 7.15
CA GLY A 22 -32.57 -22.80 8.02
C GLY A 22 -33.08 -23.98 8.86
N PRO A 23 -32.17 -24.65 9.60
CA PRO A 23 -31.95 -24.21 10.98
C PRO A 23 -30.48 -24.27 11.48
N ALA A 24 -30.14 -23.36 12.39
CA ALA A 24 -29.17 -23.58 13.49
C ALA A 24 -30.00 -23.87 14.77
N PRO A 25 -29.48 -24.43 15.89
CA PRO A 25 -28.08 -24.45 16.33
C PRO A 25 -27.59 -25.81 16.89
N ASP A 26 -26.28 -25.97 17.13
CA ASP A 26 -25.84 -26.67 18.35
C ASP A 26 -24.44 -26.25 18.82
N SER A 27 -24.37 -25.95 20.11
CA SER A 27 -23.20 -25.62 20.90
C SER A 27 -22.68 -26.90 21.56
N GLY A 28 -21.48 -27.35 21.19
CA GLY A 28 -20.91 -28.59 21.69
C GLY A 28 -19.40 -28.54 21.86
N ASN A 29 -19.00 -28.14 23.06
CA ASN A 29 -17.70 -28.30 23.72
C ASN A 29 -16.85 -29.50 23.21
N ARG A 30 -15.62 -29.25 22.76
CA ARG A 30 -14.52 -30.24 22.78
C ARG A 30 -13.25 -29.65 23.38
N THR A 31 -12.96 -30.21 24.53
CA THR A 31 -11.73 -30.19 25.32
C THR A 31 -10.51 -30.61 24.50
N THR A 32 -9.43 -29.84 24.69
CA THR A 32 -8.03 -30.26 24.94
C THR A 32 -7.51 -31.54 24.30
N ASP A 33 -6.51 -31.41 23.45
CA ASP A 33 -5.29 -32.22 23.56
C ASP A 33 -4.07 -31.37 23.17
N THR A 34 -3.24 -31.14 24.17
CA THR A 34 -1.91 -30.57 24.15
C THR A 34 -0.91 -31.66 23.74
N VAL A 35 0.01 -31.35 22.82
CA VAL A 35 1.28 -32.07 22.71
C VAL A 35 2.40 -31.06 22.86
N ASP A 36 3.18 -31.32 23.90
CA ASP A 36 4.34 -30.58 24.39
C ASP A 36 5.49 -30.51 23.38
N GLU A 37 6.16 -29.36 23.34
CA GLU A 37 7.62 -29.33 23.21
C GLU A 37 8.19 -28.17 24.05
N GLU A 38 8.50 -28.49 25.32
CA GLU A 38 9.38 -27.70 26.16
C GLU A 38 10.83 -27.83 25.69
N ARG A 39 11.53 -26.71 25.50
CA ARG A 39 12.95 -26.65 25.84
C ARG A 39 13.30 -25.34 26.52
N SER A 40 13.40 -25.45 27.84
CA SER A 40 13.94 -24.46 28.77
C SER A 40 15.38 -24.06 28.44
N LEU A 41 15.79 -22.87 28.89
CA LEU A 41 17.01 -22.57 29.68
C LEU A 41 16.96 -21.06 30.00
N ARG A 42 16.27 -20.66 31.06
CA ARG A 42 16.82 -20.38 32.41
C ARG A 42 17.95 -19.36 32.42
N THR A 43 17.53 -18.14 32.73
CA THR A 43 18.26 -17.05 33.38
C THR A 43 18.91 -17.53 34.68
N GLU A 44 20.21 -17.31 34.86
CA GLU A 44 20.80 -17.11 36.19
C GLU A 44 21.96 -16.11 36.10
N SER A 45 21.89 -15.07 36.92
CA SER A 45 23.07 -14.36 37.47
C SER A 45 23.12 -14.69 38.95
N PRO A 46 24.31 -14.83 39.55
CA PRO A 46 24.62 -13.89 40.63
C PRO A 46 26.09 -13.43 40.72
N GLN A 47 26.24 -12.32 41.43
CA GLN A 47 27.44 -11.58 41.78
C GLN A 47 28.37 -12.32 42.77
N ALA A 48 29.64 -11.86 42.84
CA ALA A 48 30.33 -11.35 44.05
C ALA A 48 31.78 -11.86 44.30
N VAL A 49 32.73 -10.91 44.21
CA VAL A 49 33.93 -10.56 45.03
C VAL A 49 34.83 -11.57 45.78
N ALA A 50 36.11 -11.13 45.89
CA ALA A 50 37.22 -11.46 46.82
C ALA A 50 38.18 -12.59 46.36
N GLU A 51 39.50 -12.57 46.57
CA GLU A 51 40.49 -11.67 47.19
C GLU A 51 41.91 -12.12 46.75
N PHE A 52 42.91 -11.26 46.97
CA PHE A 52 44.34 -11.48 46.72
C PHE A 52 44.99 -12.38 47.79
N GLU A 53 45.94 -13.26 47.41
CA GLU A 53 47.12 -13.61 48.23
C GLU A 53 48.35 -13.99 47.37
N ASP A 54 49.52 -13.65 47.93
CA ASP A 54 50.91 -13.65 47.44
C ASP A 54 51.52 -15.03 47.06
N GLY A 55 52.59 -15.03 46.22
CA GLY A 55 53.54 -16.15 46.21
C GLY A 55 54.50 -16.35 45.02
N ILE A 56 55.55 -15.52 44.93
CA ILE A 56 56.96 -15.77 44.49
C ILE A 56 57.31 -16.83 43.39
N ALA A 57 58.04 -16.35 42.36
CA ALA A 57 59.35 -16.88 41.84
C ALA A 57 59.44 -17.24 40.33
N GLY A 58 60.45 -16.68 39.66
CA GLY A 58 61.14 -17.31 38.52
C GLY A 58 60.84 -16.71 37.15
N GLY A 59 61.77 -15.92 36.60
CA GLY A 59 61.59 -15.21 35.33
C GLY A 59 61.87 -16.01 34.06
N ILE A 60 61.52 -15.38 32.93
CA ILE A 60 62.25 -15.29 31.66
C ILE A 60 61.76 -13.98 30.99
N ALA A 61 62.70 -13.09 30.66
CA ALA A 61 62.40 -11.88 29.90
C ALA A 61 62.19 -12.24 28.42
N VAL A 62 60.99 -11.97 27.89
CA VAL A 62 60.71 -12.01 26.45
C VAL A 62 60.59 -10.57 25.98
N ALA A 63 61.48 -10.14 25.09
CA ALA A 63 61.43 -8.83 24.47
C ALA A 63 60.18 -8.73 23.57
N PRO A 64 59.45 -7.60 23.55
CA PRO A 64 58.32 -7.43 22.65
C PRO A 64 58.84 -7.26 21.20
N THR A 65 58.40 -8.16 20.32
CA THR A 65 58.53 -8.04 18.88
C THR A 65 57.72 -6.84 18.38
N ILE A 66 58.37 -5.91 17.68
CA ILE A 66 57.70 -4.83 16.96
C ILE A 66 57.00 -5.47 15.74
N VAL A 67 55.67 -5.53 15.75
CA VAL A 67 54.87 -5.93 14.58
C VAL A 67 54.76 -4.73 13.65
N ALA A 68 55.16 -4.92 12.39
CA ALA A 68 55.00 -3.94 11.33
C ALA A 68 53.52 -3.60 11.11
N GLY A 69 53.22 -2.31 10.97
CA GLY A 69 51.85 -1.79 10.91
C GLY A 69 51.01 -2.42 9.80
N GLU A 70 49.80 -2.82 10.15
CA GLU A 70 48.79 -3.31 9.22
C GLU A 70 48.34 -2.16 8.28
N PRO A 71 48.17 -2.42 6.97
CA PRO A 71 47.68 -1.42 6.04
C PRO A 71 46.23 -1.05 6.41
N MET A 72 45.97 0.25 6.53
CA MET A 72 44.62 0.78 6.78
C MET A 72 43.65 0.24 5.73
N PRO A 73 42.46 -0.25 6.13
CA PRO A 73 41.46 -0.74 5.19
C PRO A 73 41.01 0.41 4.28
N MET A 74 41.02 0.18 2.96
CA MET A 74 40.46 1.14 2.01
C MET A 74 38.97 1.35 2.32
N PRO A 75 38.43 2.58 2.19
CA PRO A 75 36.99 2.79 2.29
C PRO A 75 36.31 1.92 1.25
N LEU A 76 35.31 1.14 1.67
CA LEU A 76 34.43 0.45 0.74
C LEU A 76 33.85 1.48 -0.25
N PRO A 77 33.79 1.18 -1.56
CA PRO A 77 33.08 2.04 -2.48
C PRO A 77 31.63 2.21 -1.98
N PRO A 78 31.04 3.42 -2.11
CA PRO A 78 29.66 3.62 -1.71
C PRO A 78 28.77 2.60 -2.44
N PRO A 79 27.70 2.10 -1.78
CA PRO A 79 26.79 1.16 -2.43
C PRO A 79 26.34 1.76 -3.75
N GLN A 80 26.49 0.98 -4.83
CA GLN A 80 26.00 1.40 -6.13
C GLN A 80 24.48 1.41 -6.04
N TYR A 81 23.93 2.60 -6.02
CA TYR A 81 22.51 2.82 -6.13
C TYR A 81 22.09 2.39 -7.54
N ASP A 82 21.31 1.31 -7.64
CA ASP A 82 20.67 0.94 -8.88
C ASP A 82 19.44 1.83 -9.05
N PRO A 83 19.42 2.78 -10.01
CA PRO A 83 18.26 3.62 -10.25
C PRO A 83 17.01 2.84 -10.71
N PHE A 84 17.13 1.52 -10.95
CA PHE A 84 16.06 0.63 -11.40
C PHE A 84 15.60 -0.39 -10.34
N SER A 85 15.68 -0.07 -9.04
CA SER A 85 15.24 -0.95 -7.96
C SER A 85 13.72 -1.16 -7.85
N GLU A 86 12.95 -0.93 -8.92
CA GLU A 86 11.52 -1.20 -8.96
C GLU A 86 11.30 -2.71 -8.88
N GLN A 87 10.64 -3.17 -7.81
CA GLN A 87 10.34 -4.57 -7.62
C GLN A 87 8.93 -4.85 -8.11
N TYR A 88 8.81 -5.77 -9.06
CA TYR A 88 7.53 -6.23 -9.57
C TYR A 88 7.30 -7.66 -9.11
N GLU A 89 6.10 -7.93 -8.62
CA GLU A 89 5.69 -9.29 -8.31
C GLU A 89 5.50 -10.08 -9.61
N ASP A 90 6.00 -11.32 -9.62
CA ASP A 90 5.71 -12.27 -10.70
C ASP A 90 4.23 -12.65 -10.66
N VAL A 91 3.49 -12.29 -11.71
CA VAL A 91 2.06 -12.63 -11.84
C VAL A 91 1.88 -13.83 -12.74
N ASP A 92 1.30 -14.90 -12.21
CA ASP A 92 0.88 -16.06 -12.98
C ASP A 92 -0.38 -15.74 -13.81
N LEU A 93 -0.39 -16.20 -15.07
CA LEU A 93 -1.56 -16.03 -15.93
C LEU A 93 -2.69 -16.96 -15.49
N ASN A 94 -3.91 -16.41 -15.41
CA ASN A 94 -5.10 -17.18 -15.04
C ASN A 94 -5.36 -18.30 -16.07
N PRO A 95 -5.37 -19.58 -15.69
CA PRO A 95 -5.53 -20.68 -16.64
C PRO A 95 -6.97 -20.80 -17.16
N VAL A 96 -7.17 -21.68 -18.11
CA VAL A 96 -8.52 -22.03 -18.59
C VAL A 96 -9.16 -23.03 -17.64
N HIS A 97 -10.35 -22.69 -17.14
CA HIS A 97 -11.14 -23.55 -16.24
C HIS A 97 -12.33 -24.17 -16.97
N LEU A 98 -12.66 -25.42 -16.63
CA LEU A 98 -13.92 -26.05 -17.04
C LEU A 98 -15.05 -25.56 -16.14
N VAL A 99 -16.04 -24.88 -16.73
CA VAL A 99 -17.21 -24.35 -16.00
C VAL A 99 -17.99 -25.43 -15.24
N SER A 100 -17.96 -26.69 -15.72
CA SER A 100 -18.59 -27.81 -15.02
C SER A 100 -17.92 -28.18 -13.70
N GLU A 101 -16.65 -27.81 -13.51
CA GLU A 101 -15.87 -28.06 -12.29
C GLU A 101 -15.77 -26.80 -11.44
N ASP A 102 -15.52 -25.64 -12.07
CA ASP A 102 -15.38 -24.34 -11.41
C ASP A 102 -16.29 -23.29 -12.08
N PRO A 103 -17.57 -23.18 -11.67
CA PRO A 103 -18.53 -22.28 -12.29
C PRO A 103 -18.49 -20.84 -11.74
N VAL A 104 -17.57 -20.53 -10.81
CA VAL A 104 -17.55 -19.24 -10.10
C VAL A 104 -16.26 -18.51 -10.41
N SER A 105 -16.37 -17.28 -10.90
CA SER A 105 -15.23 -16.36 -11.03
C SER A 105 -15.34 -15.27 -9.99
N THR A 106 -14.24 -14.99 -9.31
CA THR A 106 -14.12 -13.90 -8.33
C THR A 106 -13.04 -12.94 -8.78
N PHE A 107 -13.28 -11.65 -8.60
CA PHE A 107 -12.31 -10.60 -8.84
C PHE A 107 -12.40 -9.58 -7.70
N SER A 108 -11.31 -8.85 -7.47
CA SER A 108 -11.28 -7.79 -6.47
C SER A 108 -12.17 -6.63 -6.91
N SER A 109 -12.77 -5.95 -5.94
CA SER A 109 -13.39 -4.63 -6.18
C SER A 109 -12.35 -3.50 -6.14
N ASP A 110 -11.13 -3.79 -5.70
CA ASP A 110 -10.04 -2.81 -5.72
C ASP A 110 -9.61 -2.53 -7.15
N VAL A 111 -9.34 -1.26 -7.44
CA VAL A 111 -9.04 -0.80 -8.79
C VAL A 111 -7.66 -0.17 -8.78
N ASP A 112 -6.68 -0.95 -9.22
CA ASP A 112 -5.33 -0.46 -9.46
C ASP A 112 -5.18 0.05 -10.90
N THR A 113 -4.44 1.15 -11.06
CA THR A 113 -4.21 1.81 -12.36
C THR A 113 -2.75 2.23 -12.57
N ALA A 114 -1.86 1.88 -11.64
CA ALA A 114 -0.50 2.38 -11.59
C ALA A 114 0.36 1.82 -12.74
N ALA A 115 0.17 0.55 -13.09
CA ALA A 115 0.94 -0.15 -14.11
C ALA A 115 0.85 0.56 -15.46
N TYR A 116 -0.33 1.03 -15.88
CA TYR A 116 -0.46 1.77 -17.14
C TYR A 116 0.36 3.06 -17.14
N ALA A 117 0.30 3.84 -16.06
CA ALA A 117 1.06 5.08 -15.94
C ALA A 117 2.58 4.82 -16.00
N ASN A 118 3.03 3.76 -15.33
CA ASN A 118 4.44 3.36 -15.33
C ASN A 118 4.89 2.83 -16.71
N VAL A 119 4.10 1.98 -17.36
CA VAL A 119 4.34 1.51 -18.74
C VAL A 119 4.41 2.68 -19.71
N ARG A 120 3.48 3.64 -19.60
CA ARG A 120 3.50 4.87 -20.41
C ARG A 120 4.78 5.67 -20.20
N ARG A 121 5.27 5.79 -18.96
CA ARG A 121 6.54 6.46 -18.63
C ARG A 121 7.69 5.80 -19.37
N TYR A 122 7.88 4.48 -19.20
CA TYR A 122 8.94 3.74 -19.91
C TYR A 122 8.90 3.99 -21.43
N ILE A 123 7.72 3.86 -22.04
CA ILE A 123 7.55 4.07 -23.49
C ILE A 123 7.88 5.51 -23.89
N THR A 124 7.44 6.50 -23.11
CA THR A 124 7.70 7.93 -23.36
C THR A 124 9.19 8.25 -23.27
N ASP A 125 9.89 7.58 -22.36
CA ASP A 125 11.35 7.71 -22.18
C ASP A 125 12.15 6.88 -23.19
N GLY A 126 11.48 6.21 -24.14
CA GLY A 126 12.12 5.38 -25.17
C GLY A 126 12.68 4.06 -24.63
N GLN A 127 12.22 3.63 -23.47
CA GLN A 127 12.62 2.38 -22.82
C GLN A 127 11.54 1.31 -22.99
N THR A 128 11.97 0.05 -23.04
CA THR A 128 11.05 -1.09 -23.02
C THR A 128 10.63 -1.36 -21.57
N PRO A 129 9.32 -1.36 -21.25
CA PRO A 129 8.88 -1.68 -19.90
C PRO A 129 9.27 -3.13 -19.54
N PRO A 130 9.68 -3.40 -18.30
CA PRO A 130 9.82 -4.78 -17.80
C PRO A 130 8.54 -5.55 -17.99
N ARG A 131 8.63 -6.87 -18.22
CA ARG A 131 7.46 -7.73 -18.43
C ARG A 131 6.47 -7.61 -17.25
N ASP A 132 6.99 -7.68 -16.04
CA ASP A 132 6.18 -7.76 -14.83
C ASP A 132 5.66 -6.39 -14.37
N ALA A 133 6.11 -5.31 -15.02
CA ALA A 133 5.51 -3.98 -14.92
C ALA A 133 4.17 -3.88 -15.68
N VAL A 134 3.86 -4.84 -16.57
CA VAL A 134 2.63 -4.87 -17.35
C VAL A 134 1.59 -5.73 -16.65
N ARG A 135 0.77 -5.12 -15.80
CA ARG A 135 -0.37 -5.78 -15.15
C ARG A 135 -1.64 -5.62 -15.99
N ILE A 136 -2.14 -6.71 -16.56
CA ILE A 136 -3.23 -6.69 -17.55
C ILE A 136 -4.49 -6.01 -17.00
N GLU A 137 -4.86 -6.31 -15.75
CA GLU A 137 -6.03 -5.73 -15.09
C GLU A 137 -5.91 -4.20 -14.95
N GLU A 138 -4.76 -3.70 -14.51
CA GLU A 138 -4.51 -2.27 -14.36
C GLU A 138 -4.43 -1.53 -15.71
N MET A 139 -3.99 -2.22 -16.76
CA MET A 139 -3.99 -1.68 -18.13
C MET A 139 -5.41 -1.47 -18.66
N ILE A 140 -6.34 -2.35 -18.29
CA ILE A 140 -7.75 -2.25 -18.67
C ILE A 140 -8.45 -1.21 -17.80
N ASN A 141 -8.21 -1.24 -16.48
CA ASN A 141 -8.84 -0.38 -15.48
C ASN A 141 -8.39 1.08 -15.52
N TYR A 142 -7.26 1.40 -16.17
CA TYR A 142 -6.75 2.77 -16.26
C TYR A 142 -7.71 3.75 -16.96
N PHE A 143 -8.53 3.25 -17.88
CA PHE A 143 -9.39 4.09 -18.69
C PHE A 143 -10.77 4.26 -18.06
N ASP A 144 -11.30 5.47 -18.19
CA ASP A 144 -12.71 5.72 -17.92
C ASP A 144 -13.54 5.27 -19.13
N TYR A 145 -14.54 4.43 -18.86
CA TYR A 145 -15.45 3.87 -19.86
C TYR A 145 -16.85 4.49 -19.80
N ASP A 146 -17.05 5.52 -18.98
CA ASP A 146 -18.34 6.21 -18.80
C ASP A 146 -19.49 5.25 -18.47
N TYR A 147 -19.24 4.26 -17.59
CA TYR A 147 -20.29 3.34 -17.15
C TYR A 147 -21.37 4.08 -16.37
N ALA A 148 -22.63 3.78 -16.66
CA ALA A 148 -23.73 4.28 -15.86
C ALA A 148 -23.67 3.68 -14.44
N GLY A 149 -23.51 4.55 -13.44
CA GLY A 149 -23.64 4.19 -12.04
C GLY A 149 -25.10 4.05 -11.59
N PRO A 150 -25.33 3.56 -10.36
CA PRO A 150 -26.65 3.59 -9.76
C PRO A 150 -27.11 5.03 -9.49
N GLU A 151 -28.42 5.29 -9.57
CA GLU A 151 -29.01 6.62 -9.29
C GLU A 151 -29.01 6.98 -7.80
N ASP A 152 -29.03 5.96 -6.93
CA ASP A 152 -29.07 6.08 -5.47
C ASP A 152 -27.95 5.25 -4.84
N ALA A 153 -27.58 5.57 -3.59
CA ALA A 153 -26.58 4.81 -2.81
C ALA A 153 -26.98 3.34 -2.55
N VAL A 154 -28.25 2.98 -2.79
CA VAL A 154 -28.78 1.63 -2.68
C VAL A 154 -29.53 1.30 -3.98
N PRO A 155 -29.04 0.38 -4.82
CA PRO A 155 -27.87 -0.49 -4.65
C PRO A 155 -26.53 0.26 -4.76
N PRO A 156 -25.45 -0.20 -4.10
CA PRO A 156 -24.19 0.54 -4.03
C PRO A 156 -23.39 0.54 -5.35
N PHE A 157 -23.73 -0.32 -6.30
CA PHE A 157 -23.09 -0.38 -7.62
C PHE A 157 -24.06 -0.86 -8.69
N ALA A 158 -23.73 -0.55 -9.93
CA ALA A 158 -24.37 -1.06 -11.14
C ALA A 158 -23.35 -1.85 -11.97
N ALA A 159 -23.82 -2.86 -12.71
CA ALA A 159 -22.99 -3.68 -13.57
C ALA A 159 -23.38 -3.50 -15.05
N THR A 160 -22.38 -3.29 -15.90
CA THR A 160 -22.51 -3.29 -17.35
C THR A 160 -21.86 -4.56 -17.89
N VAL A 161 -22.59 -5.32 -18.70
CA VAL A 161 -22.08 -6.58 -19.27
C VAL A 161 -22.14 -6.50 -20.78
N ALA A 162 -21.00 -6.72 -21.43
CA ALA A 162 -20.87 -6.78 -22.87
C ALA A 162 -20.19 -8.08 -23.30
N VAL A 163 -20.65 -8.66 -24.41
CA VAL A 163 -20.03 -9.84 -25.02
C VAL A 163 -19.63 -9.52 -26.44
N ALA A 164 -18.39 -9.80 -26.80
CA ALA A 164 -17.83 -9.58 -28.14
C ALA A 164 -17.16 -10.86 -28.65
N PRO A 165 -17.10 -11.09 -29.98
CA PRO A 165 -16.27 -12.17 -30.52
C PRO A 165 -14.79 -11.92 -30.21
N THR A 166 -14.04 -12.98 -29.91
CA THR A 166 -12.60 -12.85 -29.68
C THR A 166 -11.87 -12.57 -31.01
N PRO A 167 -11.09 -11.49 -31.14
CA PRO A 167 -10.44 -11.13 -32.42
C PRO A 167 -9.41 -12.15 -32.93
N TRP A 168 -8.87 -12.99 -32.05
CA TRP A 168 -7.78 -13.93 -32.33
C TRP A 168 -8.18 -15.40 -32.19
N ASN A 169 -9.44 -15.70 -31.87
CA ASN A 169 -9.94 -17.07 -31.74
C ASN A 169 -11.44 -17.12 -32.06
N GLU A 170 -11.79 -17.71 -33.21
CA GLU A 170 -13.17 -17.74 -33.69
C GLU A 170 -14.10 -18.63 -32.84
N ASP A 171 -13.54 -19.54 -32.03
CA ASP A 171 -14.29 -20.48 -31.19
C ASP A 171 -14.61 -19.90 -29.78
N THR A 172 -14.17 -18.67 -29.47
CA THR A 172 -14.37 -18.06 -28.15
C THR A 172 -14.98 -16.66 -28.22
N GLN A 173 -15.49 -16.20 -27.07
CA GLN A 173 -16.01 -14.86 -26.89
C GLN A 173 -15.31 -14.18 -25.71
N ILE A 174 -15.24 -12.84 -25.76
CA ILE A 174 -14.79 -12.00 -24.66
C ILE A 174 -16.02 -11.49 -23.92
N LEU A 175 -16.07 -11.75 -22.62
CA LEU A 175 -17.03 -11.17 -21.69
C LEU A 175 -16.34 -10.00 -20.98
N HIS A 176 -16.93 -8.82 -21.09
CA HIS A 176 -16.49 -7.62 -20.37
C HIS A 176 -17.53 -7.25 -19.33
N ILE A 177 -17.10 -7.11 -18.08
CA ILE A 177 -17.94 -6.73 -16.95
C ILE A 177 -17.36 -5.43 -16.39
N GLY A 178 -18.10 -4.32 -16.55
CA GLY A 178 -17.83 -3.06 -15.87
C GLY A 178 -18.67 -2.96 -14.61
N ILE A 179 -18.08 -2.55 -13.49
CA ILE A 179 -18.79 -2.25 -12.24
C ILE A 179 -18.57 -0.78 -11.92
N GLN A 180 -19.66 -0.04 -11.73
CA GLN A 180 -19.63 1.36 -11.34
C GLN A 180 -20.29 1.52 -9.97
N GLY A 181 -19.55 2.03 -9.00
CA GLY A 181 -20.09 2.41 -7.69
C GLY A 181 -20.96 3.66 -7.76
N TYR A 182 -21.80 3.86 -6.75
CA TYR A 182 -22.49 5.14 -6.55
C TYR A 182 -21.46 6.26 -6.39
N ASP A 183 -21.60 7.30 -7.20
CA ASP A 183 -20.73 8.47 -7.15
C ASP A 183 -21.23 9.43 -6.06
N ILE A 184 -20.35 9.79 -5.13
CA ILE A 184 -20.69 10.69 -4.02
C ILE A 184 -20.34 12.10 -4.46
N ASP A 185 -21.28 13.04 -4.33
CA ASP A 185 -20.99 14.44 -4.54
C ASP A 185 -19.85 14.86 -3.58
N LEU A 186 -18.73 15.32 -4.14
CA LEU A 186 -17.55 15.72 -3.37
C LEU A 186 -17.84 16.85 -2.37
N SER A 187 -18.94 17.59 -2.53
CA SER A 187 -19.40 18.58 -1.56
C SER A 187 -20.08 17.96 -0.33
N GLU A 188 -20.58 16.74 -0.45
CA GLU A 188 -21.23 15.97 0.61
C GLU A 188 -20.27 15.00 1.31
N ARG A 189 -19.02 14.90 0.84
CA ARG A 189 -18.04 14.02 1.46
C ARG A 189 -17.82 14.40 2.94
N PRO A 190 -17.60 13.42 3.83
CA PRO A 190 -17.14 13.72 5.17
C PRO A 190 -15.79 14.43 5.13
N ARG A 191 -15.53 15.22 6.17
CA ARG A 191 -14.22 15.82 6.42
C ARG A 191 -13.13 14.75 6.52
N ALA A 192 -11.92 15.10 6.09
CA ALA A 192 -10.78 14.21 6.07
C ALA A 192 -9.75 14.58 7.15
N ASN A 193 -9.19 13.57 7.80
CA ASN A 193 -8.03 13.70 8.67
C ASN A 193 -6.90 12.84 8.10
N LEU A 194 -5.95 13.51 7.44
CA LEU A 194 -4.90 12.88 6.65
C LEU A 194 -3.54 13.02 7.35
N VAL A 195 -2.90 11.90 7.62
CA VAL A 195 -1.53 11.84 8.13
C VAL A 195 -0.63 11.29 7.04
N PHE A 196 0.23 12.13 6.47
CA PHE A 196 1.23 11.71 5.50
C PHE A 196 2.48 11.24 6.23
N LEU A 197 2.82 9.97 6.07
CA LEU A 197 4.11 9.42 6.43
C LEU A 197 4.98 9.43 5.17
N VAL A 198 5.99 10.28 5.13
CA VAL A 198 6.82 10.52 3.94
C VAL A 198 8.23 10.01 4.18
N ASP A 199 8.67 9.11 3.32
CA ASP A 199 10.07 8.72 3.20
C ASP A 199 10.87 9.89 2.62
N VAL A 200 11.91 10.29 3.34
CA VAL A 200 12.87 11.30 2.90
C VAL A 200 14.29 10.75 2.90
N SER A 201 14.46 9.44 2.77
CA SER A 201 15.77 8.80 2.64
C SER A 201 16.50 9.24 1.36
N GLY A 202 17.79 8.92 1.27
CA GLY A 202 18.58 9.21 0.06
C GLY A 202 18.04 8.53 -1.20
N SER A 203 17.38 7.37 -1.09
CA SER A 203 16.79 6.69 -2.24
C SER A 203 15.55 7.40 -2.79
N MET A 204 14.95 8.31 -2.03
CA MET A 204 13.89 9.18 -2.52
C MET A 204 14.40 10.34 -3.39
N GLU A 205 15.71 10.39 -3.69
CA GLU A 205 16.32 11.33 -4.65
C GLU A 205 15.99 10.97 -6.11
N GLY A 206 15.77 11.97 -6.95
CA GLY A 206 15.41 11.81 -8.36
C GLY A 206 14.08 12.48 -8.68
N SER A 207 13.88 12.95 -9.91
CA SER A 207 12.67 13.71 -10.29
C SER A 207 11.37 12.91 -10.22
N ASP A 208 11.46 11.59 -10.28
CA ASP A 208 10.37 10.62 -10.29
C ASP A 208 10.03 10.06 -8.88
N ARG A 209 10.67 10.55 -7.82
CA ARG A 209 10.49 10.08 -6.42
C ARG A 209 9.95 11.18 -5.51
N LEU A 210 10.73 11.68 -4.53
CA LEU A 210 10.26 12.73 -3.61
C LEU A 210 9.70 13.98 -4.32
N PRO A 211 10.33 14.53 -5.37
CA PRO A 211 9.77 15.64 -6.15
C PRO A 211 8.40 15.33 -6.76
N LEU A 212 8.20 14.11 -7.30
CA LEU A 212 6.91 13.67 -7.83
C LEU A 212 5.87 13.50 -6.70
N LEU A 213 6.28 12.97 -5.55
CA LEU A 213 5.44 12.89 -4.37
C LEU A 213 5.04 14.28 -3.87
N GLN A 214 5.97 15.24 -3.82
CA GLN A 214 5.68 16.64 -3.48
C GLN A 214 4.66 17.24 -4.44
N GLN A 215 4.79 17.01 -5.76
CA GLN A 215 3.81 17.47 -6.73
C GLN A 215 2.42 16.86 -6.48
N SER A 216 2.37 15.56 -6.19
CA SER A 216 1.12 14.85 -5.88
C SER A 216 0.46 15.40 -4.60
N LEU A 217 1.25 15.65 -3.55
CA LEU A 217 0.78 16.24 -2.30
C LEU A 217 0.28 17.68 -2.48
N ARG A 218 0.90 18.47 -3.37
CA ARG A 218 0.40 19.80 -3.74
C ARG A 218 -0.98 19.71 -4.39
N MET A 219 -1.14 18.83 -5.37
CA MET A 219 -2.42 18.62 -6.06
C MET A 219 -3.52 18.18 -5.08
N LEU A 220 -3.20 17.27 -4.16
CA LEU A 220 -4.12 16.89 -3.08
C LEU A 220 -4.46 18.08 -2.18
N THR A 221 -3.46 18.88 -1.81
CA THR A 221 -3.64 20.07 -0.97
C THR A 221 -4.59 21.10 -1.59
N GLU A 222 -4.66 21.17 -2.92
CA GLU A 222 -5.59 22.04 -3.65
C GLU A 222 -7.05 21.58 -3.56
N GLN A 223 -7.28 20.27 -3.34
CA GLN A 223 -8.61 19.67 -3.21
C GLN A 223 -9.13 19.58 -1.77
N LEU A 224 -8.32 20.00 -0.78
CA LEU A 224 -8.76 20.03 0.62
C LEU A 224 -9.88 21.05 0.83
N GLN A 225 -10.89 20.63 1.60
CA GLN A 225 -11.87 21.50 2.23
C GLN A 225 -11.25 22.21 3.45
N ASP A 226 -11.86 23.32 3.87
CA ASP A 226 -11.28 24.19 4.89
C ASP A 226 -11.16 23.54 6.29
N ASP A 227 -12.02 22.56 6.56
CA ASP A 227 -12.17 21.80 7.81
C ASP A 227 -11.49 20.41 7.78
N ASP A 228 -10.92 20.02 6.64
CA ASP A 228 -9.99 18.90 6.57
C ASP A 228 -8.75 19.19 7.43
N THR A 229 -8.06 18.16 7.88
CA THR A 229 -6.83 18.27 8.65
C THR A 229 -5.71 17.47 8.00
N VAL A 230 -4.53 18.09 7.88
CA VAL A 230 -3.32 17.46 7.36
C VAL A 230 -2.22 17.48 8.40
N SER A 231 -1.54 16.36 8.56
CA SER A 231 -0.30 16.20 9.30
C SER A 231 0.76 15.58 8.41
N ILE A 232 2.03 15.94 8.60
CA ILE A 232 3.16 15.37 7.84
C ILE A 232 4.23 14.89 8.82
N VAL A 233 4.53 13.60 8.74
CA VAL A 233 5.61 12.93 9.46
C VAL A 233 6.62 12.45 8.42
N THR A 234 7.88 12.77 8.61
CA THR A 234 8.96 12.26 7.76
C THR A 234 9.75 11.18 8.48
N TYR A 235 10.21 10.18 7.75
CA TYR A 235 11.20 9.23 8.23
C TYR A 235 12.37 9.08 7.26
N ALA A 236 13.56 8.96 7.84
CA ALA A 236 14.81 8.58 7.21
C ALA A 236 15.71 8.10 8.37
N GLY A 237 16.84 8.75 8.64
CA GLY A 237 17.74 8.35 9.75
C GLY A 237 17.14 8.60 11.14
N GLY A 238 15.98 9.26 11.18
CA GLY A 238 15.14 9.46 12.35
C GLY A 238 13.73 9.87 11.91
N VAL A 239 12.82 9.95 12.87
CA VAL A 239 11.42 10.32 12.65
C VAL A 239 11.19 11.75 13.12
N ARG A 240 10.47 12.54 12.32
CA ARG A 240 10.17 13.93 12.65
C ARG A 240 8.78 14.31 12.18
N VAL A 241 8.01 14.95 13.06
CA VAL A 241 6.79 15.65 12.66
C VAL A 241 7.20 16.97 12.00
N VAL A 242 6.96 17.08 10.69
CA VAL A 242 7.25 18.28 9.89
C VAL A 242 6.07 19.24 9.92
N LEU A 243 4.85 18.70 10.00
CA LEU A 243 3.63 19.47 10.11
C LEU A 243 2.72 18.81 11.15
N GLU A 244 2.53 19.52 12.27
CA GLU A 244 1.45 19.23 13.23
C GLU A 244 0.08 19.38 12.56
N PRO A 245 -0.98 18.72 13.05
CA PRO A 245 -2.35 18.81 12.51
C PRO A 245 -2.72 20.25 12.18
N THR A 246 -2.87 20.50 10.89
CA THR A 246 -3.10 21.82 10.32
C THR A 246 -4.36 21.76 9.45
N PRO A 247 -5.33 22.67 9.64
CA PRO A 247 -6.56 22.67 8.87
C PRO A 247 -6.31 23.04 7.41
N GLY A 248 -7.12 22.52 6.49
CA GLY A 248 -7.02 22.76 5.04
C GLY A 248 -7.12 24.24 4.66
N SER A 249 -7.82 25.04 5.48
CA SER A 249 -7.86 26.50 5.37
C SER A 249 -6.48 27.18 5.52
N GLN A 250 -5.50 26.54 6.17
CA GLN A 250 -4.10 27.01 6.25
C GLN A 250 -3.25 26.49 5.08
N ARG A 251 -3.80 26.50 3.87
CA ARG A 251 -3.20 25.91 2.65
C ARG A 251 -1.74 26.30 2.41
N ASN A 252 -1.39 27.57 2.58
CA ASN A 252 -0.01 28.06 2.39
C ASN A 252 0.99 27.43 3.37
N ARG A 253 0.55 27.12 4.60
CA ARG A 253 1.39 26.46 5.61
C ARG A 253 1.64 25.00 5.24
N ILE A 254 0.62 24.31 4.75
CA ILE A 254 0.71 22.92 4.27
C ILE A 254 1.66 22.86 3.08
N LEU A 255 1.45 23.72 2.07
CA LEU A 255 2.32 23.82 0.90
C LEU A 255 3.77 24.13 1.31
N ALA A 256 3.99 25.10 2.20
CA ALA A 256 5.34 25.39 2.69
C ALA A 256 5.99 24.15 3.34
N ALA A 257 5.25 23.37 4.14
CA ALA A 257 5.80 22.16 4.75
C ALA A 257 6.18 21.10 3.70
N ILE A 258 5.35 20.90 2.67
CA ILE A 258 5.65 20.00 1.54
C ILE A 258 6.92 20.45 0.82
N ASP A 259 7.08 21.75 0.58
CA ASP A 259 8.20 22.32 -0.18
C ASP A 259 9.55 22.20 0.52
N HIS A 260 9.53 22.11 1.86
CA HIS A 260 10.73 21.95 2.67
C HIS A 260 11.13 20.48 2.87
N LEU A 261 10.37 19.51 2.33
CA LEU A 261 10.79 18.11 2.32
C LEU A 261 12.05 17.97 1.44
N GLN A 262 13.05 17.29 1.96
CA GLN A 262 14.35 17.09 1.30
C GLN A 262 14.81 15.66 1.56
N SER A 263 15.25 14.97 0.52
CA SER A 263 15.84 13.64 0.63
C SER A 263 17.21 13.71 1.30
N GLY A 264 17.52 12.72 2.14
CA GLY A 264 18.79 12.59 2.82
C GLY A 264 18.78 11.60 3.99
N GLY A 265 19.92 10.93 4.20
CA GLY A 265 20.10 9.98 5.29
C GLY A 265 19.73 8.54 4.93
N SER A 266 19.99 7.62 5.88
CA SER A 266 19.65 6.19 5.77
C SER A 266 18.21 5.95 6.24
N THR A 267 17.52 4.93 5.74
CA THR A 267 16.14 4.62 6.14
C THR A 267 16.04 4.20 7.62
N ALA A 268 14.92 4.45 8.29
CA ALA A 268 14.51 3.82 9.56
C ALA A 268 12.98 3.72 9.57
N GLY A 269 12.45 2.72 8.84
CA GLY A 269 11.02 2.64 8.51
C GLY A 269 10.08 2.37 9.69
N ALA A 270 10.47 1.48 10.63
CA ALA A 270 9.55 1.00 11.66
C ALA A 270 9.07 2.10 12.63
N ALA A 271 9.97 2.97 13.07
CA ALA A 271 9.63 4.07 13.99
C ALA A 271 8.73 5.12 13.33
N GLY A 272 8.81 5.28 12.00
CA GLY A 272 8.00 6.24 11.25
C GLY A 272 6.51 5.88 11.29
N ILE A 273 6.20 4.60 11.12
CA ILE A 273 4.84 4.07 11.20
C ILE A 273 4.25 4.33 12.58
N GLU A 274 4.96 3.94 13.64
CA GLU A 274 4.47 4.12 15.01
C GLU A 274 4.13 5.59 15.30
N GLN A 275 5.01 6.53 14.92
CA GLN A 275 4.78 7.95 15.14
C GLN A 275 3.59 8.49 14.34
N ALA A 276 3.43 8.06 13.08
CA ALA A 276 2.30 8.45 12.25
C ALA A 276 0.98 7.95 12.84
N TYR A 277 0.94 6.70 13.32
CA TYR A 277 -0.24 6.16 14.00
C TYR A 277 -0.51 6.83 15.35
N GLU A 278 0.52 7.20 16.11
CA GLU A 278 0.35 7.98 17.34
C GLU A 278 -0.28 9.34 17.03
N LEU A 279 0.23 10.05 16.02
CA LEU A 279 -0.30 11.35 15.62
C LEU A 279 -1.74 11.23 15.10
N ALA A 280 -2.02 10.20 14.28
CA ALA A 280 -3.36 9.89 13.80
C ALA A 280 -4.34 9.62 14.95
N ARG A 281 -3.91 8.88 15.98
CA ARG A 281 -4.73 8.61 17.17
C ARG A 281 -4.98 9.86 18.01
N ARG A 282 -3.97 10.71 18.20
CA ARG A 282 -4.12 11.97 18.96
C ARG A 282 -5.08 12.95 18.30
N ASN A 283 -5.16 12.90 16.97
CA ASN A 283 -6.01 13.76 16.16
C ASN A 283 -7.21 13.02 15.57
N PHE A 284 -7.53 11.83 16.08
CA PHE A 284 -8.61 11.01 15.55
C PHE A 284 -9.93 11.73 15.71
N ASP A 285 -10.76 11.65 14.68
CA ASP A 285 -12.08 12.25 14.69
C ASP A 285 -13.12 11.26 14.20
N GLU A 286 -14.11 10.95 15.04
CA GLU A 286 -15.09 9.90 14.79
C GLU A 286 -16.05 10.21 13.63
N ASP A 287 -16.21 11.49 13.30
CA ASP A 287 -17.08 11.96 12.21
C ASP A 287 -16.29 12.20 10.90
N ALA A 288 -14.98 11.93 10.90
CA ALA A 288 -14.08 12.13 9.77
C ALA A 288 -13.61 10.82 9.12
N VAL A 289 -13.22 10.91 7.85
CA VAL A 289 -12.39 9.87 7.22
C VAL A 289 -10.95 10.05 7.70
N ASN A 290 -10.49 9.12 8.53
CA ASN A 290 -9.12 9.14 9.06
C ASN A 290 -8.22 8.22 8.22
N ARG A 291 -7.17 8.77 7.63
CA ARG A 291 -6.25 8.01 6.76
C ARG A 291 -4.79 8.33 7.08
N VAL A 292 -3.99 7.28 7.23
CA VAL A 292 -2.53 7.36 7.17
C VAL A 292 -2.13 6.99 5.75
N ILE A 293 -1.39 7.87 5.08
CA ILE A 293 -0.92 7.67 3.71
C ILE A 293 0.59 7.63 3.75
N LEU A 294 1.17 6.52 3.29
CA LEU A 294 2.61 6.31 3.21
C LEU A 294 3.10 6.64 1.80
N GLY A 295 4.09 7.51 1.69
CA GLY A 295 4.83 7.75 0.44
C GLY A 295 6.28 7.30 0.60
N THR A 296 6.69 6.27 -0.14
CA THR A 296 8.03 5.64 -0.11
C THR A 296 8.35 5.04 -1.48
N ASP A 297 9.61 4.71 -1.73
CA ASP A 297 10.09 3.96 -2.89
C ASP A 297 10.22 2.45 -2.63
N GLY A 298 9.69 1.97 -1.50
CA GLY A 298 9.54 0.53 -1.20
C GLY A 298 10.67 -0.07 -0.35
N ASP A 299 11.71 0.70 0.00
CA ASP A 299 12.81 0.20 0.83
C ASP A 299 12.50 0.32 2.33
N PHE A 300 11.64 -0.56 2.85
CA PHE A 300 11.25 -0.59 4.27
C PHE A 300 12.21 -1.41 5.16
N ASN A 301 13.52 -1.32 4.95
CA ASN A 301 14.45 -2.37 5.42
C ASN A 301 15.10 -2.18 6.79
N VAL A 302 14.43 -1.49 7.72
CA VAL A 302 14.98 -1.31 9.07
C VAL A 302 13.88 -1.34 10.12
N GLY A 303 13.65 -2.56 10.62
CA GLY A 303 12.94 -2.82 11.86
C GLY A 303 11.82 -3.85 11.81
N ILE A 304 12.10 -5.09 11.35
CA ILE A 304 11.63 -6.35 11.98
C ILE A 304 12.77 -7.37 11.85
#